data_AF-A0A509L1J1-F1
#
_entry.id   AF-A0A509L1J1-F1
#
_cell.length_a   1.000
_cell.length_b   1.000
_cell.length_c   1.000
_cell.angle_alpha   90.00
_cell.angle_beta   90.00
_cell.angle_gamma   90.00
#
_symmetry.space_group_name_H-M   'P 1'
#
loop_
_entity.id
_entity.type
_entity.pdbx_description
1 polymer ?
#
loop_
_entity_poly.entity_id
_entity_poly.type
_entity_poly.pdbx_seq_one_letter_code
_entity_poly.pdbx_strand_id
1 'polypeptide(L)' 'MEKILVSACLAGARVRYDGADNYCDNSTFLKWVSKGRIITICPEVASGCSVHALLSRLLEQIVVLEFSMELPG' A
#
# COMPACT_ATOMS: atom_id res chain seq x y z
N MET A 1 0.42 3.18 20.88
CA MET A 1 1.15 2.25 19.99
C MET A 1 1.47 3.01 18.71
N GLU A 2 2.74 3.07 18.29
CA GLU A 2 3.15 3.84 17.10
C GLU A 2 2.83 3.11 15.80
N LYS A 3 2.22 3.84 14.86
CA LYS A 3 1.97 3.43 13.47
C LYS A 3 3.14 3.87 12.58
N ILE A 4 3.45 3.09 11.56
CA ILE A 4 4.56 3.30 10.63
C ILE A 4 3.98 3.60 9.25
N LEU A 5 4.36 4.74 8.68
CA LEU A 5 4.01 5.10 7.31
C LEU A 5 4.97 4.44 6.33
N VAL A 6 4.44 3.72 5.35
CA VAL A 6 5.23 2.94 4.38
C VAL A 6 4.72 3.20 2.97
N SER A 7 5.61 3.17 1.97
CA SER A 7 5.21 3.25 0.56
C SER A 7 4.26 2.10 0.19
N ALA A 8 3.13 2.40 -0.45
CA ALA A 8 2.10 1.40 -0.76
C ALA A 8 2.61 0.29 -1.70
N CYS A 9 3.60 0.56 -2.54
CA CYS A 9 4.23 -0.46 -3.38
C CYS A 9 4.91 -1.58 -2.58
N LEU A 10 5.44 -1.28 -1.38
CA LEU A 10 6.03 -2.28 -0.48
C LEU A 10 4.97 -3.19 0.15
N ALA A 11 3.73 -2.75 0.23
CA ALA A 11 2.60 -3.55 0.68
C ALA A 11 1.94 -4.35 -0.46
N GLY A 12 2.47 -4.29 -1.69
CA GLY A 12 1.94 -5.00 -2.85
C GLY A 12 0.97 -4.18 -3.71
N ALA A 13 0.80 -2.88 -3.44
CA ALA A 13 -0.01 -2.03 -4.30
C ALA A 13 0.74 -1.74 -5.62
N ARG A 14 0.05 -1.90 -6.76
CA ARG A 14 0.58 -1.65 -8.10
C ARG A 14 0.57 -0.17 -8.46
N VAL A 15 1.33 0.61 -7.69
CA VAL A 15 1.35 2.08 -7.73
C VAL A 15 2.67 2.66 -8.26
N ARG A 16 3.60 1.81 -8.70
CA ARG A 16 4.83 2.29 -9.34
C ARG A 16 4.53 2.80 -10.74
N TYR A 17 5.35 3.72 -11.24
CA TYR A 17 5.21 4.32 -12.58
C TYR A 17 5.12 3.29 -13.75
N ASP A 18 5.67 2.09 -13.56
CA ASP A 18 5.63 0.96 -14.50
C ASP A 18 4.39 0.05 -14.32
N GLY A 19 3.48 0.40 -13.42
CA GLY A 19 2.28 -0.39 -13.10
C GLY A 19 2.57 -1.64 -12.25
N ALA A 20 3.80 -1.82 -11.77
CA ALA A 20 4.18 -2.92 -10.89
C ALA A 20 4.05 -2.54 -9.40
N ASP A 21 4.25 -3.53 -8.54
CA ASP A 21 4.48 -3.34 -7.11
C ASP A 21 5.96 -3.59 -6.76
N ASN A 22 6.29 -3.48 -5.48
CA ASN A 22 7.59 -3.87 -4.94
C ASN A 22 7.39 -4.60 -3.61
N TYR A 23 6.52 -5.62 -3.62
CA TYR A 23 6.09 -6.31 -2.41
C TYR A 23 7.26 -6.71 -1.50
N CYS A 24 7.21 -6.30 -0.25
CA CYS A 24 8.20 -6.65 0.76
C CYS A 24 7.76 -7.91 1.51
N ASP A 25 8.49 -9.00 1.30
CA ASP A 25 8.25 -10.32 1.91
C ASP A 25 8.99 -10.52 3.25
N ASN A 26 9.58 -9.45 3.81
CA ASN A 26 10.34 -9.55 5.05
C ASN A 26 9.44 -9.95 6.24
N SER A 27 9.85 -10.98 6.98
CA SER A 27 9.10 -11.49 8.13
C SER A 27 8.76 -10.44 9.20
N THR A 28 9.61 -9.41 9.38
CA THR A 28 9.36 -8.31 10.32
C THR A 28 8.29 -7.38 9.80
N PHE A 29 8.32 -7.06 8.51
CA PHE A 29 7.32 -6.24 7.85
C PHE A 29 5.94 -6.91 7.93
N LEU A 30 5.86 -8.20 7.59
CA LEU A 30 4.61 -8.97 7.68
C LEU A 30 4.05 -9.01 9.11
N LYS A 31 4.91 -9.13 10.13
CA LYS A 31 4.50 -9.03 11.54
C LYS A 31 3.93 -7.65 11.92
N TRP A 32 4.39 -6.58 11.28
CA TRP A 32 3.85 -5.24 11.52
C TRP A 32 2.52 -5.03 10.79
N VAL A 33 2.40 -5.56 9.57
CA VAL A 33 1.13 -5.60 8.82
C VAL A 33 0.08 -6.36 9.61
N SER A 34 0.40 -7.59 10.07
CA SER A 34 -0.54 -8.42 10.84
C SER A 34 -0.95 -7.81 12.18
N LYS A 35 -0.14 -6.89 12.71
CA LYS A 35 -0.43 -6.14 13.95
C LYS A 35 -1.15 -4.81 13.70
N GLY A 36 -1.56 -4.52 12.47
CA GLY A 36 -2.24 -3.25 12.11
C GLY A 36 -1.38 -2.01 12.35
N ARG A 37 -0.05 -2.15 12.30
CA ARG A 37 0.89 -1.04 12.56
C ARG A 37 1.28 -0.26 11.31
N ILE A 38 1.00 -0.78 10.13
CA ILE A 38 1.40 -0.17 8.86
C ILE A 38 0.27 0.70 8.32
N ILE A 39 0.59 1.94 7.99
CA ILE A 39 -0.22 2.82 7.14
C ILE A 39 0.51 2.93 5.81
N THR A 40 -0.16 2.66 4.70
CA THR A 40 0.44 2.73 3.38
C THR A 40 0.11 4.05 2.68
N ILE A 41 1.05 4.63 1.95
CA ILE A 41 0.83 5.83 1.13
C ILE A 41 1.56 5.71 -0.22
N CYS A 42 0.96 6.23 -1.29
CA CYS A 42 1.67 6.57 -2.52
C CYS A 42 1.47 8.07 -2.76
N PRO A 43 2.50 8.92 -2.57
CA PRO A 43 2.36 10.36 -2.72
C PRO A 43 1.97 10.76 -4.13
N GLU A 44 2.40 10.02 -5.15
CA GLU A 44 2.05 10.26 -6.56
C GLU A 44 0.54 10.11 -6.77
N VAL A 45 -0.03 8.98 -6.35
CA VAL A 45 -1.48 8.72 -6.46
C VAL A 45 -2.28 9.69 -5.60
N ALA A 46 -1.83 9.95 -4.37
CA ALA A 46 -2.48 10.91 -3.47
C ALA A 46 -2.46 12.34 -4.03
N SER A 47 -1.49 12.67 -4.87
CA SER A 47 -1.39 13.96 -5.56
C SER A 47 -2.14 14.01 -6.88
N GLY A 48 -2.91 12.96 -7.23
CA GLY A 48 -3.67 12.88 -8.48
C GLY A 48 -2.83 12.47 -9.70
N CYS A 49 -1.60 11.99 -9.50
CA CYS A 49 -0.76 11.50 -10.59
C CYS A 49 -1.27 10.14 -11.08
N SER A 50 -1.45 10.03 -12.40
CA SER A 50 -1.96 8.82 -13.03
C SER A 50 -0.85 7.77 -13.14
N VAL A 51 -0.87 6.76 -12.26
CA VAL A 51 0.03 5.60 -12.35
C VAL A 51 -0.44 4.65 -13.46
N HIS A 52 -0.34 5.10 -14.71
CA HIS A 52 -0.97 4.46 -15.87
C HIS A 52 -2.50 4.61 -15.90
N ALA A 53 -3.01 5.02 -17.07
CA ALA A 53 -4.35 5.57 -17.29
C ALA A 53 -5.55 4.62 -17.07
N LEU A 54 -5.37 3.39 -16.60
CA LEU A 54 -6.46 2.41 -16.50
C LEU A 54 -7.07 2.23 -15.09
N LEU A 55 -6.39 2.63 -14.00
CA LEU A 55 -6.81 2.24 -12.63
C LEU A 55 -6.83 3.38 -11.60
N SER A 56 -6.47 4.61 -11.98
CA SER A 56 -6.38 5.76 -11.06
C SER A 56 -7.68 6.00 -10.25
N ARG A 57 -8.85 5.68 -10.80
CA ARG A 57 -10.15 5.97 -10.15
C ARG A 57 -10.59 4.96 -9.08
N LEU A 58 -9.92 3.81 -8.97
CA LEU A 58 -10.17 2.81 -7.91
C LEU A 58 -9.19 2.92 -6.73
N LEU A 59 -8.12 3.71 -6.87
CA LEU A 59 -7.02 3.79 -5.90
C LEU A 59 -7.18 4.89 -4.84
N GLU A 60 -8.07 5.87 -5.03
CA GLU A 60 -8.31 6.93 -4.03
C GLU A 60 -8.79 6.37 -2.68
N GLN A 61 -9.50 5.24 -2.68
CA GLN A 61 -9.91 4.55 -1.45
C GLN A 61 -8.82 3.63 -0.86
N ILE A 62 -7.78 3.27 -1.61
CA ILE A 62 -6.75 2.30 -1.19
C ILE A 62 -5.59 2.99 -0.45
N VAL A 63 -5.33 4.26 -0.76
CA VAL A 63 -4.14 4.99 -0.27
C VAL A 63 -4.26 5.45 1.20
N VAL A 64 -5.43 5.29 1.83
CA VAL A 64 -5.60 5.48 3.29
C VAL A 64 -6.44 4.32 3.86
N LEU A 65 -5.97 3.08 3.71
CA LEU A 65 -6.57 1.97 4.45
C LEU A 65 -5.81 1.77 5.77
N GLU A 66 -6.53 1.88 6.89
CA GLU A 66 -6.28 0.95 8.00
C GLU A 66 -6.49 -0.45 7.40
N PHE A 67 -5.39 -1.08 7.03
CA PHE A 67 -5.38 -2.34 6.33
C PHE A 67 -5.86 -3.45 7.27
N SER A 68 -7.17 -3.65 7.36
CA SER A 68 -7.78 -4.87 7.91
C SER A 68 -7.71 -5.93 6.81
N MET A 69 -6.51 -6.45 6.54
CA MET A 69 -6.38 -7.66 5.74
C MET A 69 -6.85 -8.82 6.62
N GLU A 70 -8.05 -9.35 6.34
CA GLU A 70 -8.39 -10.72 6.73
C GLU A 70 -7.45 -11.64 5.95
N LEU A 71 -6.33 -12.01 6.59
CA LEU A 71 -5.42 -13.03 6.08
C LEU A 71 -6.18 -14.36 5.97
N PRO A 72 -6.16 -15.08 4.83
CA PRO A 72 -6.64 -16.45 4.80
C PRO A 72 -5.73 -17.30 5.70
N GLY A 73 -6.36 -18.04 6.61
CA GLY A 73 -5.68 -19.02 7.47
C GLY A 73 -5.12 -20.21 6.69
#